data_AF-A0A7S2PT62-F1
#
_entry.id   AF-A0A7S2PT62-F1
#
_cell.length_a   1.000
_cell.length_b   1.000
_cell.length_c   1.000
_cell.angle_alpha   90.00
_cell.angle_beta   90.00
_cell.angle_gamma   90.00
#
_symmetry.space_group_name_H-M   'P 1'
#
loop_
_entity.id
_entity.type
_entity.pdbx_description
1 polymer ?
#
loop_
_entity_poly.entity_id
_entity_poly.type
_entity_poly.pdbx_seq_one_letter_code
_entity_poly.pdbx_strand_id
1 'polypeptide(L)'
;IISQIRPDRQTLMWSATWPREIQHLARDICQEQPVKVTVGRVESQANPDIRQDVRVVRELDKRNHFTEWLREVCPAGGARPRVLVFVETKRAADALARELQHEQFDVSVIHGDKEQRQRDSAMHQFRTGKCHILIATDVAQRGLDIKDVRFVVNYDTPKTIEDYVHRIGRTGRAGAS
;
A
#
# COMPACT_ATOMS: atom_id res chain seq x y z
N ILE A 1 -21.13 -19.58 1.85
CA ILE A 1 -19.92 -19.84 2.65
C ILE A 1 -20.22 -19.67 4.14
N ILE A 2 -20.63 -18.48 4.62
CA ILE A 2 -20.95 -18.28 6.04
C ILE A 2 -22.16 -19.12 6.49
N SER A 3 -23.13 -19.36 5.59
CA SER A 3 -24.26 -20.26 5.80
C SER A 3 -23.89 -21.74 6.00
N GLN A 4 -22.63 -22.12 5.80
CA GLN A 4 -22.14 -23.49 6.01
C GLN A 4 -21.43 -23.66 7.37
N ILE A 5 -21.35 -22.60 8.19
CA ILE A 5 -20.73 -22.61 9.50
C ILE A 5 -21.83 -22.70 10.56
N ARG A 6 -21.57 -23.44 11.65
CA ARG A 6 -22.48 -23.55 12.80
C ARG A 6 -22.94 -22.16 13.29
N PRO A 7 -24.20 -22.03 13.71
CA PRO A 7 -24.75 -20.72 14.09
C PRO A 7 -23.98 -20.12 15.27
N ASP A 8 -23.71 -20.90 16.31
CA ASP A 8 -22.97 -20.54 17.54
C ASP A 8 -21.45 -20.34 17.35
N ARG A 9 -21.03 -19.91 16.16
CA ARG A 9 -19.65 -19.50 15.90
C ARG A 9 -19.35 -18.16 16.58
N GLN A 10 -18.10 -17.99 16.99
CA GLN A 10 -17.56 -16.67 17.29
C GLN A 10 -17.07 -16.00 15.99
N THR A 11 -17.54 -14.80 15.70
CA THR A 11 -17.09 -14.00 14.56
C THR A 11 -16.18 -12.87 15.04
N LEU A 12 -14.97 -12.78 14.49
CA LEU A 12 -14.07 -11.64 14.71
C LEU A 12 -13.80 -10.94 13.38
N MET A 13 -13.97 -9.61 13.35
CA MET A 13 -13.69 -8.77 12.20
C MET A 13 -12.62 -7.74 12.56
N TRP A 14 -11.68 -7.51 11.65
CA TRP A 14 -10.61 -6.54 11.79
C TRP A 14 -10.61 -5.61 10.59
N SER A 15 -10.62 -4.30 10.82
CA SER A 15 -10.52 -3.30 9.77
C SER A 15 -9.82 -2.06 10.28
N ALA A 16 -9.03 -1.41 9.43
CA ALA A 16 -8.45 -0.11 9.73
C ALA A 16 -9.44 1.04 9.49
N THR A 17 -10.50 0.81 8.71
CA THR A 17 -11.55 1.78 8.41
C THR A 17 -12.92 1.22 8.75
N TRP A 18 -13.89 2.09 9.10
CA TRP A 18 -15.22 1.65 9.57
C TRP A 18 -16.40 2.37 8.88
N PRO A 19 -16.46 2.37 7.53
CA PRO A 19 -17.53 3.05 6.80
C PRO A 19 -18.88 2.31 6.94
N ARG A 20 -19.97 2.95 6.49
CA ARG A 20 -21.35 2.44 6.69
C ARG A 20 -21.58 1.07 6.05
N GLU A 21 -20.88 0.76 4.97
CA GLU A 21 -20.96 -0.50 4.24
C GLU A 21 -20.39 -1.64 5.10
N ILE A 22 -19.24 -1.41 5.75
CA ILE A 22 -18.63 -2.39 6.67
C ILE A 22 -19.49 -2.58 7.92
N GLN A 23 -20.16 -1.52 8.39
CA GLN A 23 -21.11 -1.61 9.50
C GLN A 23 -22.34 -2.46 9.19
N HIS A 24 -22.85 -2.40 7.95
CA HIS A 24 -23.93 -3.30 7.51
C HIS A 24 -23.42 -4.73 7.41
N LEU A 25 -22.27 -4.94 6.75
CA LEU A 25 -21.66 -6.26 6.63
C LEU A 25 -21.41 -6.92 7.99
N ALA A 26 -20.94 -6.16 8.98
CA ALA A 26 -20.71 -6.68 10.33
C ALA A 26 -22.01 -7.11 11.02
N ARG A 27 -23.12 -6.39 10.78
CA ARG A 27 -24.45 -6.77 11.32
C ARG A 27 -25.01 -8.00 10.63
N ASP A 28 -24.75 -8.18 9.34
CA ASP A 28 -25.24 -9.35 8.59
C ASP A 28 -24.44 -10.61 8.92
N ILE A 29 -23.16 -10.47 9.27
CA ILE A 29 -22.26 -11.61 9.53
C ILE A 29 -22.26 -12.03 11.01
N CYS A 30 -22.35 -11.08 11.94
CA CYS A 30 -22.39 -11.35 13.37
C CYS A 30 -23.83 -11.69 13.81
N GLN A 31 -24.03 -12.84 14.45
CA GLN A 31 -25.37 -13.27 14.89
C GLN A 31 -25.90 -12.44 16.07
N GLU A 32 -25.00 -12.02 16.95
CA GLU A 32 -25.29 -11.14 18.07
C GLU A 32 -24.76 -9.73 17.78
N GLN A 33 -25.21 -8.75 18.57
CA GLN A 33 -24.74 -7.38 18.47
C GLN A 33 -23.23 -7.33 18.76
N PRO A 34 -22.37 -7.02 17.77
CA PRO A 34 -20.94 -7.12 17.93
C PRO A 34 -20.42 -6.02 18.87
N VAL A 35 -19.55 -6.38 19.80
CA VAL A 35 -18.80 -5.41 20.60
C VAL A 35 -17.75 -4.75 19.71
N LYS A 36 -17.87 -3.43 19.52
CA LYS A 36 -16.90 -2.65 18.75
C LYS A 36 -15.80 -2.12 19.67
N VAL A 37 -14.57 -2.59 19.46
CA VAL A 37 -13.37 -2.00 20.06
C VAL A 37 -12.70 -1.12 19.01
N THR A 38 -12.42 0.14 19.36
CA THR A 38 -11.71 1.08 18.48
C THR A 38 -10.46 1.56 19.19
N VAL A 39 -9.33 1.48 18.50
CA VAL A 39 -8.05 2.03 18.98
C VAL A 39 -7.80 3.29 18.16
N GLY A 40 -7.76 4.47 18.80
CA GLY A 40 -7.69 5.78 18.13
C GLY A 40 -9.06 6.51 18.06
N ARG A 41 -9.15 7.59 17.26
CA ARG A 41 -10.41 8.33 17.04
C ARG A 41 -11.27 7.65 15.96
N VAL A 42 -12.58 7.95 15.97
CA VAL A 42 -13.64 7.25 15.20
C VAL A 42 -13.59 7.50 13.68
N GLU A 43 -12.93 8.57 13.25
CA GLU A 43 -12.73 8.88 11.84
C GLU A 43 -11.56 8.07 11.26
N SER A 44 -11.55 7.83 9.94
CA SER A 44 -10.46 7.17 9.22
C SER A 44 -9.15 7.96 9.38
N GLN A 45 -8.48 7.84 10.52
CA GLN A 45 -7.26 8.55 10.82
C GLN A 45 -6.06 7.71 10.42
N ALA A 46 -5.17 8.32 9.65
CA ALA A 46 -3.83 7.81 9.41
C ALA A 46 -3.09 7.59 10.73
N ASN A 47 -2.15 6.65 10.76
CA ASN A 47 -1.28 6.48 11.92
C ASN A 47 -0.48 7.79 12.15
N PRO A 48 -0.55 8.41 13.34
CA PRO A 48 0.12 9.68 13.64
C PRO A 48 1.65 9.63 13.52
N ASP A 49 2.26 8.44 13.62
CA ASP A 49 3.70 8.26 13.47
C ASP A 49 4.17 8.37 12.01
N ILE A 50 3.24 8.44 11.05
CA ILE A 50 3.55 8.60 9.63
C ILE A 50 3.67 10.09 9.31
N ARG A 51 4.88 10.55 8.99
CA ARG A 51 5.08 11.86 8.35
C ARG A 51 4.49 11.84 6.95
N GLN A 52 3.53 12.72 6.71
CA GLN A 52 2.85 12.86 5.41
C GLN A 52 3.34 14.13 4.72
N ASP A 53 3.90 13.99 3.52
CA ASP A 53 4.32 15.10 2.65
C ASP A 53 3.45 15.07 1.38
N VAL A 54 2.82 16.20 1.06
CA VAL A 54 1.91 16.33 -0.09
C VAL A 54 2.47 17.40 -1.03
N ARG A 55 2.85 16.97 -2.23
CA ARG A 55 3.38 17.86 -3.27
C ARG A 55 2.36 18.01 -4.38
N VAL A 56 1.88 19.24 -4.58
CA VAL A 56 0.97 19.57 -5.68
C VAL A 56 1.82 19.86 -6.92
N VAL A 57 1.76 18.96 -7.90
CA VAL A 57 2.53 19.02 -9.14
C VAL A 57 1.60 18.85 -10.34
N ARG A 58 1.96 19.43 -11.49
CA ARG A 58 1.26 19.15 -12.75
C ARG A 58 1.62 17.74 -13.22
N GLU A 59 0.69 17.06 -13.88
CA GLU A 59 0.91 15.69 -14.39
C GLU A 59 2.15 15.58 -15.30
N LEU A 60 2.45 16.59 -16.11
CA LEU A 60 3.64 16.63 -16.97
C LEU A 60 4.96 16.71 -16.18
N ASP A 61 4.94 17.34 -15.00
CA ASP A 61 6.13 17.56 -14.17
C ASP A 61 6.32 16.45 -13.13
N LYS A 62 5.25 15.69 -12.87
CA LYS A 62 5.16 14.65 -11.85
C LYS A 62 6.30 13.63 -11.91
N ARG A 63 6.65 13.20 -13.13
CA ARG A 63 7.76 12.27 -13.37
C ARG A 63 9.08 12.86 -12.90
N ASN A 64 9.41 14.07 -13.34
CA ASN A 64 10.69 14.70 -13.04
C ASN A 64 10.81 14.92 -11.52
N HIS A 65 9.77 15.44 -10.88
CA HIS A 65 9.72 15.61 -9.43
C HIS A 65 9.88 14.30 -8.66
N PHE A 66 9.25 13.22 -9.13
CA PHE A 66 9.35 11.92 -8.48
C PHE A 66 10.76 11.32 -8.61
N THR A 67 11.37 11.41 -9.79
CA THR A 67 12.74 10.94 -10.02
C THR A 67 13.76 11.74 -9.22
N GLU A 68 13.61 13.07 -9.16
CA GLU A 68 14.46 13.94 -8.32
C GLU A 68 14.35 13.56 -6.84
N TRP A 69 13.13 13.42 -6.33
CA TRP A 69 12.90 12.97 -4.96
C TRP A 69 13.49 11.58 -4.70
N LEU A 70 13.37 10.64 -5.64
CA LEU A 70 13.99 9.31 -5.53
C LEU A 70 15.51 9.41 -5.40
N ARG A 71 16.17 10.30 -6.16
CA ARG A 71 17.63 10.50 -6.06
C ARG A 71 18.04 11.12 -4.72
N GLU A 72 17.20 11.99 -4.15
CA GLU A 72 17.44 12.56 -2.82
C GLU A 72 17.40 11.49 -1.72
N VAL A 73 16.41 10.59 -1.76
CA VAL A 73 16.21 9.57 -0.72
C VAL A 73 17.02 8.27 -0.95
N CYS A 74 17.43 8.02 -2.19
CA CYS A 74 18.26 6.88 -2.60
C CYS A 74 19.54 7.37 -3.31
N PRO A 75 20.45 8.08 -2.60
CA PRO A 75 21.66 8.60 -3.23
C PRO A 75 22.60 7.49 -3.70
N ALA A 76 23.32 7.74 -4.78
CA ALA A 76 24.30 6.80 -5.34
C ALA A 76 25.37 6.45 -4.29
N GLY A 77 25.57 5.16 -4.04
CA GLY A 77 26.52 4.66 -3.03
C GLY A 77 26.03 4.80 -1.57
N GLY A 78 24.82 5.30 -1.34
CA GLY A 78 24.24 5.46 -0.01
C GLY A 78 23.24 4.37 0.38
N ALA A 79 22.45 4.66 1.41
CA ALA A 79 21.37 3.79 1.85
C ALA A 79 20.33 3.63 0.72
N ARG A 80 19.82 2.40 0.56
CA ARG A 80 18.76 2.05 -0.39
C ARG A 80 17.48 1.71 0.39
N PRO A 81 16.74 2.73 0.87
CA PRO A 81 15.52 2.50 1.63
C PRO A 81 14.49 1.78 0.77
N ARG A 82 13.66 0.95 1.41
CA ARG A 82 12.52 0.31 0.74
C ARG A 82 11.44 1.34 0.44
N VAL A 83 11.11 1.49 -0.84
CA VAL A 83 10.09 2.41 -1.35
C VAL A 83 8.96 1.60 -1.99
N LEU A 84 7.73 1.84 -1.55
CA LEU A 84 6.51 1.31 -2.18
C LEU A 84 5.80 2.43 -2.91
N VAL A 85 5.60 2.27 -4.21
CA VAL A 85 5.01 3.29 -5.09
C VAL A 85 3.66 2.79 -5.60
N PHE A 86 2.65 3.62 -5.46
CA PHE A 86 1.28 3.34 -5.89
C PHE A 86 0.93 4.11 -7.14
N VAL A 87 0.44 3.39 -8.14
CA VAL A 87 -0.07 3.93 -9.40
C VAL A 87 -1.48 3.40 -9.67
N GLU A 88 -2.27 4.16 -10.44
CA GLU A 88 -3.66 3.81 -10.69
C GLU A 88 -3.79 2.60 -11.62
N THR A 89 -2.98 2.53 -12.68
CA THR A 89 -3.14 1.54 -13.75
C THR A 89 -1.93 0.64 -13.92
N LYS A 90 -2.17 -0.60 -14.37
CA LYS A 90 -1.12 -1.55 -14.76
C LYS A 90 -0.18 -0.99 -15.84
N ARG A 91 -0.73 -0.24 -16.79
CA ARG A 91 0.04 0.38 -17.87
C ARG A 91 0.98 1.44 -17.32
N ALA A 92 0.49 2.30 -16.42
CA ALA A 92 1.32 3.29 -15.73
C ALA A 92 2.41 2.62 -14.89
N ALA A 93 2.10 1.50 -14.23
CA ALA A 93 3.10 0.73 -13.46
C ALA A 93 4.28 0.26 -14.32
N ASP A 94 3.98 -0.38 -15.46
CA ASP A 94 5.01 -0.84 -16.39
C ASP A 94 5.74 0.31 -17.07
N ALA A 95 5.07 1.42 -17.39
CA ALA A 95 5.71 2.61 -17.97
C ALA A 95 6.71 3.24 -17.00
N LEU A 96 6.26 3.53 -15.78
CA LEU A 96 7.10 4.13 -14.74
C LEU A 96 8.29 3.23 -14.41
N ALA A 97 8.10 1.92 -14.36
CA ALA A 97 9.20 0.99 -14.13
C ALA A 97 10.29 1.05 -15.21
N ARG A 98 9.90 1.08 -16.49
CA ARG A 98 10.86 1.19 -17.60
C ARG A 98 11.65 2.49 -17.53
N GLU A 99 10.99 3.59 -17.17
CA GLU A 99 11.63 4.90 -17.02
C GLU A 99 12.65 4.88 -15.88
N LEU A 100 12.26 4.39 -14.70
CA LEU A 100 13.18 4.29 -13.57
C LEU A 100 14.34 3.33 -13.82
N GLN A 101 14.11 2.23 -14.56
CA GLN A 101 15.19 1.33 -14.98
C GLN A 101 16.18 2.01 -15.93
N HIS A 102 15.69 2.86 -16.85
CA HIS A 102 16.55 3.68 -17.70
C HIS A 102 17.40 4.66 -16.88
N GLU A 103 16.85 5.17 -15.79
CA GLU A 103 17.53 5.99 -14.77
C GLU A 103 18.38 5.15 -13.78
N GLN A 104 18.60 3.87 -14.06
CA GLN A 104 19.44 2.94 -13.29
C GLN A 104 18.93 2.61 -11.87
N PHE A 105 17.63 2.71 -11.63
CA PHE A 105 17.02 2.23 -10.40
C PHE A 105 16.64 0.74 -10.45
N ASP A 106 16.84 0.04 -9.33
CA ASP A 106 16.43 -1.36 -9.16
C ASP A 106 14.94 -1.43 -8.76
N VAL A 107 14.08 -1.65 -9.76
CA VAL A 107 12.62 -1.59 -9.62
C VAL A 107 11.97 -2.93 -9.92
N SER A 108 10.99 -3.30 -9.09
CA SER A 108 10.06 -4.41 -9.32
C SER A 108 8.62 -3.89 -9.49
N VAL A 109 7.78 -4.65 -10.20
CA VAL A 109 6.39 -4.27 -10.49
C VAL A 109 5.43 -5.41 -10.15
N ILE A 110 4.31 -5.07 -9.50
CA ILE A 110 3.22 -6.03 -9.23
C ILE A 110 1.87 -5.40 -9.57
N HIS A 111 1.14 -6.04 -10.48
CA HIS A 111 -0.24 -5.69 -10.84
C HIS A 111 -1.00 -6.94 -11.30
N GLY A 112 -2.31 -6.80 -11.56
CA GLY A 112 -3.19 -7.93 -11.90
C GLY A 112 -2.82 -8.73 -13.15
N ASP A 113 -2.18 -8.10 -14.14
CA ASP A 113 -1.71 -8.80 -15.35
C ASP A 113 -0.40 -9.60 -15.17
N LYS A 114 0.28 -9.50 -14.02
CA LYS A 114 1.47 -10.32 -13.76
C LYS A 114 1.03 -11.72 -13.32
N GLU A 115 1.69 -12.75 -13.84
CA GLU A 115 1.49 -14.12 -13.37
C GLU A 115 1.86 -14.25 -11.89
N GLN A 116 1.24 -15.19 -11.17
CA GLN A 116 1.53 -15.39 -9.75
C GLN A 116 3.02 -15.60 -9.47
N ARG A 117 3.72 -16.39 -10.30
CA ARG A 117 5.17 -16.61 -10.20
C ARG A 117 5.97 -15.32 -10.32
N GLN A 118 5.55 -14.39 -11.20
CA GLN A 118 6.19 -13.09 -11.37
C GLN A 118 5.95 -12.20 -10.15
N ARG A 119 4.71 -12.21 -9.61
CA ARG A 119 4.35 -11.49 -8.38
C ARG A 119 5.19 -11.98 -7.19
N ASP A 120 5.34 -13.29 -7.04
CA ASP A 120 6.12 -13.90 -5.96
C ASP A 120 7.61 -13.58 -6.08
N SER A 121 8.16 -13.62 -7.31
CA SER A 121 9.54 -13.22 -7.59
C SER A 121 9.80 -11.75 -7.27
N ALA A 122 8.93 -10.85 -7.73
CA ALA A 122 9.02 -9.41 -7.44
C ALA A 122 8.96 -9.13 -5.93
N MET A 123 8.04 -9.80 -5.22
CA MET A 123 7.94 -9.73 -3.76
C MET A 123 9.20 -10.23 -3.06
N HIS A 124 9.76 -11.35 -3.53
CA HIS A 124 10.99 -11.90 -2.98
C HIS A 124 12.17 -10.95 -3.18
N GLN A 125 12.34 -10.38 -4.38
CA GLN A 125 13.38 -9.39 -4.66
C GLN A 125 13.24 -8.14 -3.78
N PHE A 126 12.01 -7.66 -3.58
CA PHE A 126 11.74 -6.52 -2.71
C PHE A 126 12.02 -6.80 -1.23
N ARG A 127 11.62 -7.98 -0.74
CA ARG A 127 11.85 -8.38 0.66
C ARG A 127 13.33 -8.62 0.96
N THR A 128 14.08 -9.16 0.00
CA THR A 128 15.52 -9.42 0.13
C THR A 128 16.39 -8.19 -0.13
N GLY A 129 15.82 -7.07 -0.58
CA GLY A 129 16.55 -5.85 -0.88
C GLY A 129 17.30 -5.87 -2.21
N LYS A 130 17.16 -6.93 -3.02
CA LYS A 130 17.68 -6.97 -4.39
C LYS A 130 17.08 -5.87 -5.25
N CYS A 131 15.79 -5.62 -5.08
CA CYS A 131 15.10 -4.43 -5.57
C CYS A 131 14.63 -3.64 -4.35
N HIS A 132 14.84 -2.33 -4.35
CA HIS A 132 14.46 -1.47 -3.22
C HIS A 132 13.24 -0.61 -3.54
N ILE A 133 12.80 -0.58 -4.80
CA ILE A 133 11.57 0.10 -5.22
C ILE A 133 10.58 -0.94 -5.75
N LEU A 134 9.35 -0.88 -5.25
CA LEU A 134 8.25 -1.72 -5.69
C LEU A 134 7.09 -0.84 -6.16
N ILE A 135 6.74 -0.94 -7.45
CA ILE A 135 5.57 -0.26 -8.03
C ILE A 135 4.38 -1.21 -8.02
N ALA A 136 3.24 -0.75 -7.50
CA ALA A 136 2.05 -1.57 -7.37
C ALA A 136 0.75 -0.81 -7.70
N THR A 137 -0.26 -1.56 -8.15
CA THR A 137 -1.65 -1.10 -8.20
C THR A 137 -2.43 -1.63 -6.99
N ASP A 138 -3.55 -0.99 -6.63
CA ASP A 138 -4.37 -1.38 -5.46
C ASP A 138 -4.87 -2.84 -5.54
N VAL A 139 -5.20 -3.31 -6.75
CA VAL A 139 -5.67 -4.68 -6.99
C VAL A 139 -4.61 -5.70 -6.59
N ALA A 140 -3.33 -5.34 -6.74
CA ALA A 140 -2.23 -6.22 -6.44
C ALA A 140 -2.06 -6.50 -4.93
N GLN A 141 -2.58 -5.61 -4.09
CA GLN A 141 -2.25 -5.55 -2.66
C GLN A 141 -3.12 -6.42 -1.75
N ARG A 142 -4.33 -6.78 -2.20
CA ARG A 142 -5.22 -7.61 -1.38
C ARG A 142 -4.56 -8.98 -1.16
N GLY A 143 -4.06 -9.20 0.06
CA GLY A 143 -3.32 -10.41 0.45
C GLY A 143 -1.79 -10.31 0.41
N LEU A 144 -1.21 -9.21 -0.08
CA LEU A 144 0.24 -8.99 -0.01
C LEU A 144 0.62 -8.34 1.32
N ASP A 145 1.30 -9.11 2.16
CA ASP A 145 1.90 -8.58 3.39
C ASP A 145 3.22 -7.85 3.06
N ILE A 146 3.09 -6.60 2.60
CA ILE A 146 4.19 -5.66 2.44
C ILE A 146 4.23 -4.79 3.69
N LYS A 147 5.16 -5.10 4.59
CA LYS A 147 5.42 -4.37 5.83
C LYS A 147 6.83 -3.78 5.79
N ASP A 148 7.08 -2.84 6.70
CA ASP A 148 8.42 -2.30 7.01
C ASP A 148 9.10 -1.62 5.82
N VAL A 149 8.32 -0.89 5.02
CA VAL A 149 8.86 0.03 4.00
C VAL A 149 9.16 1.38 4.64
N ARG A 150 10.26 2.02 4.24
CA ARG A 150 10.65 3.34 4.75
C ARG A 150 9.81 4.44 4.13
N PHE A 151 9.48 4.31 2.85
CA PHE A 151 8.67 5.29 2.13
C PHE A 151 7.49 4.62 1.43
N VAL A 152 6.34 5.26 1.54
CA VAL A 152 5.16 4.98 0.71
C VAL A 152 4.88 6.21 -0.14
N VAL A 153 4.77 6.02 -1.45
CA VAL A 153 4.51 7.09 -2.40
C VAL A 153 3.20 6.80 -3.10
N ASN A 154 2.25 7.72 -2.96
CA ASN A 154 1.11 7.78 -3.87
C ASN A 154 1.53 8.56 -5.10
N TYR A 155 2.01 7.88 -6.13
CA TYR A 155 2.29 8.54 -7.41
C TYR A 155 0.95 9.04 -7.95
N ASP A 156 -0.04 8.16 -8.07
CA ASP A 156 -1.41 8.56 -8.38
C ASP A 156 -2.27 8.66 -7.11
N THR A 157 -3.03 9.74 -7.00
CA THR A 157 -3.95 9.96 -5.88
C THR A 157 -4.94 8.80 -5.76
N PRO A 158 -5.12 8.23 -4.56
CA PRO A 158 -6.12 7.18 -4.35
C PRO A 158 -7.54 7.71 -4.59
N LYS A 159 -8.47 6.79 -4.91
CA LYS A 159 -9.87 7.13 -5.21
C LYS A 159 -10.67 7.49 -3.97
N THR A 160 -10.25 6.99 -2.81
CA THR A 160 -10.91 7.19 -1.53
C THR A 160 -9.88 7.51 -0.44
N ILE A 161 -10.34 8.15 0.64
CA ILE A 161 -9.50 8.39 1.83
C ILE A 161 -9.18 7.08 2.54
N GLU A 162 -10.07 6.11 2.49
CA GLU A 162 -9.85 4.76 3.02
C GLU A 162 -8.68 4.08 2.31
N ASP A 163 -8.63 4.16 0.99
CA ASP A 163 -7.50 3.66 0.21
C ASP A 163 -6.22 4.40 0.59
N TYR A 164 -6.26 5.74 0.68
CA TYR A 164 -5.12 6.53 1.15
C TYR A 164 -4.55 6.03 2.48
N VAL A 165 -5.40 5.88 3.50
CA VAL A 165 -5.02 5.41 4.85
C VAL A 165 -4.43 4.00 4.78
N HIS A 166 -5.03 3.10 3.99
CA HIS A 166 -4.52 1.74 3.81
C HIS A 166 -3.16 1.68 3.11
N ARG A 167 -2.95 2.55 2.12
CA ARG A 167 -1.70 2.66 1.36
C ARG A 167 -0.58 3.17 2.27
N ILE A 168 -0.75 4.31 2.92
CA ILE A 168 0.30 4.88 3.78
C ILE A 168 0.59 4.01 5.01
N GLY A 169 -0.40 3.26 5.50
CA GLY A 169 -0.25 2.31 6.61
C GLY A 169 0.70 1.13 6.35
N ARG A 170 1.36 1.06 5.18
CA ARG A 170 2.49 0.14 4.91
C ARG A 170 3.80 0.61 5.53
N THR A 171 3.90 1.87 5.93
CA THR A 171 5.02 2.41 6.72
C THR A 171 4.57 2.79 8.14
N GLY A 172 5.50 3.27 8.97
CA GLY A 172 5.22 3.79 10.31
C GLY A 172 4.75 2.74 11.32
N ARG A 173 5.11 1.46 11.17
CA ARG A 173 4.78 0.41 12.14
C ARG A 173 6.01 0.09 13.01
N ALA A 174 5.80 0.10 14.33
CA ALA A 174 6.69 -0.40 15.39
C ALA A 174 8.16 0.10 15.36
N GLY A 175 8.38 1.37 15.72
CA GLY A 175 9.69 1.83 16.22
C GLY A 175 10.79 2.13 15.20
N ALA A 176 10.50 2.04 13.90
CA ALA A 176 11.43 2.45 12.85
C ALA A 176 11.39 3.99 12.63
N SER A 177 12.00 4.73 13.56
CA SER A 177 12.30 6.17 13.43
C SER A 177 13.44 6.41 12.43
#